data_AF-A0A949U8Q5-F1
#
_entry.id   AF-A0A949U8Q5-F1
#
_cell.length_a   1.000
_cell.length_b   1.000
_cell.length_c   1.000
_cell.angle_alpha   90.00
_cell.angle_beta   90.00
_cell.angle_gamma   90.00
#
_symmetry.space_group_name_H-M   'P 1'
#
loop_
_entity.id
_entity.type
_entity.pdbx_description
1 polymer ?
#
loop_
_entity_poly.entity_id
_entity_poly.type
_entity_poly.pdbx_seq_one_letter_code
_entity_poly.pdbx_strand_id
1 'polypeptide(L)' 'MIQGITPFLWFDGKAEEAMNHYVTIFKNSKVLSVNRFNGKVLTVSFELEGQKFMALNAEPL' A
#
# COMPACT_ATOMS: atom_id res chain seq x y z
N MET A 1 17.57 -11.76 -8.90
CA MET A 1 17.00 -11.85 -7.53
C MET A 1 17.23 -10.51 -6.88
N ILE A 2 16.17 -9.73 -6.62
CA ILE A 2 16.32 -8.38 -6.07
C ILE A 2 16.15 -8.44 -4.54
N GLN A 3 17.06 -7.77 -3.86
CA GLN A 3 17.32 -7.77 -2.43
C GLN A 3 16.11 -7.26 -1.61
N GLY A 4 15.31 -8.20 -1.08
CA GLY A 4 14.92 -8.34 0.33
C GLY A 4 14.31 -7.19 1.16
N ILE A 5 14.04 -6.00 0.63
CA ILE A 5 13.44 -4.90 1.41
C ILE A 5 12.18 -4.40 0.72
N THR A 6 11.06 -4.48 1.43
CA THR A 6 9.79 -3.87 1.02
C THR A 6 9.62 -2.59 1.84
N PRO A 7 9.64 -1.40 1.22
CA PRO A 7 9.30 -0.17 1.91
C PRO A 7 7.93 -0.27 2.56
N PHE A 8 7.85 0.16 3.82
CA PHE A 8 6.64 0.11 4.62
C PHE A 8 6.23 1.54 4.99
N LEU A 9 5.06 1.95 4.52
CA LEU A 9 4.54 3.30 4.70
C LEU A 9 3.46 3.31 5.78
N TRP A 10 3.45 4.39 6.56
CA TRP A 10 2.49 4.58 7.64
C TRP A 10 1.54 5.72 7.30
N PHE A 11 0.25 5.51 7.52
CA PHE A 11 -0.78 6.52 7.27
C PHE A 11 -1.76 6.60 8.44
N ASP A 12 -2.37 7.77 8.57
CA ASP A 12 -3.52 8.04 9.40
C ASP A 12 -4.78 7.87 8.55
N GLY A 13 -5.34 6.66 8.50
CA GLY A 13 -6.57 6.32 7.77
C GLY A 13 -6.51 6.29 6.24
N LYS A 14 -5.44 6.81 5.62
CA LYS A 14 -5.38 7.10 4.18
C LYS A 14 -4.57 6.11 3.32
N ALA A 15 -4.21 4.94 3.84
CA ALA A 15 -3.36 4.00 3.09
C ALA A 15 -3.96 3.55 1.74
N GLU A 16 -5.27 3.28 1.67
CA GLU A 16 -5.93 2.92 0.41
C GLU A 16 -6.05 4.09 -0.57
N GLU A 17 -6.34 5.29 -0.08
CA GLU A 17 -6.35 6.52 -0.90
C GLU A 17 -4.96 6.78 -1.50
N ALA A 18 -3.92 6.70 -0.67
CA ALA A 18 -2.53 6.90 -1.09
C ALA A 18 -2.09 5.87 -2.13
N MET A 19 -2.40 4.58 -1.90
CA MET A 19 -2.16 3.53 -2.88
C MET A 19 -2.84 3.84 -4.22
N ASN A 20 -4.15 4.14 -4.19
CA ASN A 20 -4.93 4.45 -5.40
C ASN A 20 -4.36 5.67 -6.13
N HIS A 21 -3.90 6.69 -5.39
CA HIS A 21 -3.23 7.83 -5.97
C HIS A 21 -1.90 7.46 -6.64
N TYR A 22 -1.03 6.71 -5.95
CA TYR A 22 0.27 6.32 -6.51
C TYR A 22 0.14 5.49 -7.79
N VAL A 23 -0.78 4.52 -7.83
CA VAL A 23 -0.98 3.70 -9.04
C VAL A 23 -1.54 4.51 -10.22
N THR A 24 -2.13 5.69 -9.98
CA THR A 24 -2.53 6.58 -11.08
C THR A 24 -1.36 7.43 -11.62
N ILE A 25 -0.31 7.64 -10.82
CA ILE A 25 0.87 8.45 -11.19
C ILE A 25 1.90 7.60 -11.94
N PHE A 26 2.19 6.40 -11.44
CA PHE A 26 3.22 5.53 -12.01
C PHE A 26 2.64 4.62 -13.09
N LYS A 27 3.26 4.60 -14.27
CA LYS A 27 2.72 3.91 -15.46
C LYS A 27 2.76 2.39 -15.30
N ASN A 28 3.85 1.85 -14.76
CA ASN A 28 3.96 0.42 -14.50
C ASN A 28 3.63 0.14 -13.04
N SER A 29 2.36 0.21 -12.71
CA SER A 29 1.88 0.03 -11.35
C SER A 29 0.68 -0.89 -11.28
N LYS A 30 0.47 -1.49 -10.10
CA LYS A 30 -0.69 -2.34 -9.84
C LYS A 30 -0.98 -2.42 -8.34
N VAL A 31 -2.27 -2.48 -8.02
CA VAL A 31 -2.73 -2.90 -6.69
C VAL A 31 -2.50 -4.40 -6.56
N LEU A 32 -1.96 -4.83 -5.41
CA LEU A 32 -1.71 -6.24 -5.13
C LEU A 32 -2.72 -6.79 -4.10
N SER A 33 -2.96 -6.06 -3.02
CA SER A 33 -3.94 -6.47 -2.00
C SER A 33 -4.45 -5.30 -1.15
N VAL A 34 -5.67 -5.45 -0.64
CA VAL A 34 -6.28 -4.58 0.36
C VAL A 34 -6.83 -5.46 1.48
N ASN A 35 -6.23 -5.37 2.66
CA ASN A 35 -6.64 -6.13 3.84
C ASN A 35 -7.51 -5.25 4.74
N ARG A 36 -8.69 -5.77 5.10
CA ARG A 36 -9.65 -5.06 5.95
C ARG A 36 -9.85 -5.77 7.28
N PHE A 37 -10.04 -5.00 8.34
CA PHE A 37 -10.44 -5.48 9.66
C PHE A 37 -11.61 -4.62 10.15
N ASN A 38 -12.70 -5.25 10.58
CA ASN A 38 -13.95 -4.57 10.98
C ASN A 38 -14.45 -3.54 9.95
N GLY A 39 -14.35 -3.85 8.66
CA GLY A 39 -14.79 -2.98 7.56
C GLY A 39 -13.81 -1.85 7.21
N LYS A 40 -12.78 -1.60 8.02
CA LYS A 40 -11.74 -0.58 7.75
C LYS A 40 -10.53 -1.17 7.05
N VAL A 41 -9.84 -0.38 6.23
CA VAL A 41 -8.52 -0.76 5.69
C VAL A 41 -7.52 -0.80 6.82
N LEU A 42 -6.86 -1.95 6.97
CA LEU A 42 -5.73 -2.10 7.88
C LEU A 42 -4.42 -1.95 7.09
N THR A 43 -4.19 -2.84 6.11
CA THR A 43 -2.99 -2.78 5.25
C THR A 43 -3.35 -2.84 3.78
N VAL A 44 -2.48 -2.27 2.96
CA VAL A 44 -2.51 -2.42 1.51
C VAL A 44 -1.13 -2.80 1.00
N SER A 45 -1.08 -3.48 -0.15
CA SER A 45 0.16 -3.69 -0.88
C SER A 45 -0.01 -3.38 -2.36
N PHE A 46 1.01 -2.80 -2.95
CA PHE A 46 1.01 -2.33 -4.33
C PHE A 46 2.42 -2.38 -4.91
N GLU A 47 2.50 -2.32 -6.23
CA GLU A 47 3.77 -2.29 -6.97
C GLU A 47 3.85 -0.99 -7.76
N LEU A 48 4.99 -0.31 -7.69
CA LEU A 48 5.32 0.86 -8.51
C LEU A 48 6.65 0.58 -9.22
N GLU A 49 6.65 0.63 -10.56
CA GLU A 49 7.84 0.42 -11.40
C GLU A 49 8.59 -0.89 -11.05
N GLY A 50 7.84 -1.97 -10.79
CA GLY A 50 8.39 -3.29 -10.43
C GLY A 50 8.82 -3.44 -8.96
N GLN A 51 8.75 -2.39 -8.14
CA GLN A 51 9.07 -2.42 -6.72
C GLN A 51 7.79 -2.58 -5.89
N LYS A 52 7.77 -3.57 -5.00
CA LYS A 52 6.67 -3.78 -4.05
C LYS A 52 6.76 -2.81 -2.88
N PHE A 53 5.60 -2.30 -2.45
CA PHE A 53 5.38 -1.49 -1.26
C PHE A 53 4.30 -2.12 -0.39
N MET A 54 4.36 -1.85 0.91
CA MET A 54 3.29 -2.13 1.86
C MET A 54 2.94 -0.84 2.62
N ALA A 55 1.68 -0.65 2.93
CA ALA A 55 1.23 0.48 3.74
C ALA A 55 0.21 0.05 4.79
N LEU A 56 0.21 0.74 5.93
CA LEU A 56 -0.65 0.47 7.08
C LEU A 56 -1.36 1.75 7.52
N ASN A 57 -2.65 1.62 7.80
CA ASN A 57 -3.36 2.56 8.67
C ASN A 57 -3.13 2.13 10.12
N ALA A 58 -2.44 2.93 10.92
CA ALA A 58 -2.28 2.62 12.35
C ALA A 58 -3.07 3.58 13.25
N GLU A 59 -4.30 3.86 12.82
CA GLU A 59 -5.31 4.37 13.74
C GLU A 59 -5.44 3.41 14.93
N PRO A 60 -5.66 3.93 16.16
CA PRO A 60 -6.13 3.09 17.25
C PRO A 60 -7.39 2.33 16.81
N LEU A 61 -7.38 1.00 17.03
CA LEU A 61 -8.52 0.13 16.73
C LEU A 61 -9.74 0.48 17.59
#